data_AF-A0A820J9L1-F1
#
_entry.id   AF-A0A820J9L1-F1
#
_cell.length_a   1.000
_cell.length_b   1.000
_cell.length_c   1.000
_cell.angle_alpha   90.00
_cell.angle_beta   90.00
_cell.angle_gamma   90.00
#
_symmetry.space_group_name_H-M   'P 1'
#
loop_
_entity.id
_entity.type
_entity.pdbx_description
1 polymer ?
#
loop_
_entity_poly.entity_id
_entity_poly.type
_entity_poly.pdbx_seq_one_letter_code
_entity_poly.pdbx_strand_id
1 'polypeptide(L)'
;MHRFVQSIDPVLKELGYCCGQQYIYVPSPMLCYGKQQCCEISRYSSYYYYNNPDPSQFNLSNDVYRFCSTCFNSIKTESIFIGDDPTQTLVEIPKKLFLLAINNKEKPEIMIDCIVCVRRWHQVCALHLDQIWSEGFICNTCIYQYNIKRKKNCYIAQKLIATDLSS
;
A
#
# COMPACT_ATOMS: atom_id res chain seq x y z
N MET A 1 8.46 21.72 7.10
CA MET A 1 7.31 21.31 6.27
C MET A 1 5.94 21.69 6.85
N HIS A 2 5.70 21.54 8.17
CA HIS A 2 4.40 21.85 8.79
C HIS A 2 3.85 23.27 8.55
N ARG A 3 4.70 24.32 8.57
CA ARG A 3 4.23 25.71 8.38
C ARG A 3 3.65 25.98 6.99
N PHE A 4 4.22 25.41 5.93
CA PHE A 4 3.73 25.62 4.56
C PHE A 4 2.33 25.04 4.37
N VAL A 5 2.15 23.82 4.87
CA VAL A 5 0.91 23.07 4.72
C VAL A 5 -0.27 23.76 5.44
N GLN A 6 -0.03 24.29 6.64
CA GLN A 6 -1.04 25.06 7.38
C GLN A 6 -1.48 26.33 6.64
N SER A 7 -0.58 26.96 5.88
CA SER A 7 -0.88 28.17 5.11
C SER A 7 -1.55 27.88 3.77
N ILE A 8 -1.22 26.76 3.11
CA ILE A 8 -1.67 26.47 1.74
C ILE A 8 -3.05 25.79 1.69
N ASP A 9 -3.40 24.98 2.70
CA ASP A 9 -4.68 24.29 2.79
C ASP A 9 -5.91 25.20 2.59
N PRO A 10 -6.04 26.35 3.30
CA PRO A 10 -7.20 27.24 3.11
C PRO A 10 -7.24 27.83 1.70
N VAL A 11 -6.10 28.23 1.16
CA VAL A 11 -5.99 28.79 -0.21
C VAL A 11 -6.45 27.77 -1.25
N LEU A 12 -6.01 26.52 -1.14
CA LEU A 12 -6.41 25.47 -2.08
C LEU A 12 -7.89 25.10 -1.97
N LYS A 13 -8.47 25.14 -0.77
CA LYS A 13 -9.92 24.96 -0.57
C LYS A 13 -10.74 26.06 -1.22
N GLU A 14 -10.31 27.32 -1.10
CA GLU A 14 -10.93 28.47 -1.80
C GLU A 14 -10.87 28.30 -3.32
N LEU A 15 -9.78 27.74 -3.85
CA LEU A 15 -9.63 27.43 -5.27
C LEU A 15 -10.42 26.20 -5.75
N GLY A 16 -11.14 25.51 -4.85
CA GLY A 16 -11.99 24.37 -5.16
C GLY A 16 -11.26 23.01 -5.17
N TYR A 17 -10.08 22.91 -4.55
CA TYR A 17 -9.39 21.64 -4.29
C TYR A 17 -9.74 21.09 -2.90
N CYS A 18 -9.37 19.84 -2.64
CA CYS A 18 -9.62 19.20 -1.34
C CYS A 18 -8.75 19.77 -0.19
N CYS A 19 -7.43 19.82 -0.38
CA CYS A 19 -6.42 20.34 0.54
C CYS A 19 -5.06 20.42 -0.18
N GLY A 20 -4.04 20.96 0.49
CA GLY A 20 -2.63 20.96 0.07
C GLY A 20 -1.74 20.05 0.91
N GLN A 21 -2.34 19.14 1.67
CA GLN A 21 -1.63 18.12 2.43
C GLN A 21 -0.96 17.15 1.46
N GLN A 22 0.28 16.77 1.76
CA GLN A 22 0.92 15.65 1.07
C GLN A 22 0.72 14.39 1.91
N TYR A 23 -0.30 13.60 1.55
CA TYR A 23 -0.53 12.31 2.21
C TYR A 23 0.40 11.24 1.63
N ILE A 24 1.06 10.52 2.52
CA ILE A 24 1.95 9.41 2.20
C ILE A 24 1.52 8.23 3.05
N TYR A 25 1.22 7.11 2.41
CA TYR A 25 1.05 5.84 3.10
C TYR A 25 2.41 5.35 3.57
N VAL A 26 2.49 5.15 4.87
CA VAL A 26 3.66 4.56 5.52
C VAL A 26 3.79 3.10 5.05
N PRO A 27 4.99 2.65 4.61
CA PRO A 27 5.19 1.26 4.25
C PRO A 27 4.90 0.35 5.45
N SER A 28 4.09 -0.68 5.23
CA SER A 28 3.84 -1.72 6.21
C SER A 28 5.14 -2.46 6.57
N PRO A 29 5.27 -2.98 7.80
CA PRO A 29 6.33 -3.93 8.13
C PRO A 29 6.34 -5.09 7.12
N MET A 30 7.53 -5.48 6.65
CA MET A 30 7.67 -6.60 5.71
C MET A 30 8.04 -7.88 6.47
N LEU A 31 7.56 -9.02 6.00
CA LEU A 31 7.92 -10.32 6.57
C LEU A 31 9.38 -10.69 6.23
N CYS A 32 10.08 -11.23 7.22
CA CYS A 32 11.44 -11.77 7.08
C CYS A 32 11.40 -13.30 7.01
N TYR A 33 12.12 -13.88 6.06
CA TYR A 33 12.22 -15.31 5.83
C TYR A 33 13.25 -16.03 6.74
N GLY A 34 13.92 -15.28 7.61
CA GLY A 34 15.06 -15.77 8.39
C GLY A 34 14.70 -16.73 9.52
N LYS A 35 13.86 -16.30 10.47
CA LYS A 35 13.40 -17.14 11.58
C LYS A 35 11.93 -17.45 11.39
N GLN A 36 11.58 -18.72 11.57
CA GLN A 36 10.30 -19.29 11.17
C GLN A 36 9.06 -18.68 11.85
N GLN A 37 9.19 -17.89 12.92
CA GLN A 37 8.02 -17.23 13.53
C GLN A 37 8.36 -15.81 14.03
N CYS A 38 7.58 -14.83 13.54
CA CYS A 38 7.52 -13.43 14.00
C CYS A 38 8.72 -12.52 13.72
N CYS A 39 9.52 -12.77 12.68
CA CYS A 39 10.55 -11.82 12.27
C CYS A 39 9.99 -10.82 11.24
N GLU A 40 10.08 -9.53 11.56
CA GLU A 40 9.64 -8.44 10.68
C GLU A 40 10.81 -7.50 10.35
N ILE A 41 10.75 -6.89 9.16
CA ILE A 41 11.66 -5.86 8.68
C ILE A 41 10.97 -4.52 8.91
N SER A 42 11.39 -3.82 9.97
CA SER A 42 10.89 -2.52 10.37
C SER A 42 11.11 -1.45 9.29
N ARG A 43 10.33 -0.36 9.38
CA ARG A 43 10.51 0.83 8.54
C ARG A 43 11.93 1.36 8.68
N TYR A 44 12.48 1.85 7.57
CA TYR A 44 13.83 2.41 7.45
C TYR A 44 14.97 1.46 7.81
N SER A 45 14.68 0.17 8.03
CA SER A 45 15.72 -0.84 8.25
C SER A 45 16.24 -1.37 6.91
N SER A 46 17.53 -1.62 6.86
CA SER A 46 18.15 -2.34 5.75
C SER A 46 17.72 -3.81 5.76
N TYR A 47 17.60 -4.40 4.58
CA TYR A 47 17.27 -5.80 4.38
C TYR A 47 17.87 -6.31 3.07
N TYR A 48 17.96 -7.62 2.94
CA TYR A 48 18.40 -8.30 1.73
C TYR A 48 17.19 -8.95 1.06
N TYR A 49 17.15 -8.90 -0.26
CA TYR A 49 16.10 -9.58 -1.01
C TYR A 49 16.62 -10.27 -2.25
N TYR A 50 15.93 -11.33 -2.65
CA TYR A 50 16.17 -12.07 -3.88
C TYR A 50 14.87 -12.05 -4.69
N ASN A 51 14.96 -11.58 -5.95
CA ASN A 51 13.86 -11.68 -6.91
C ASN A 51 13.94 -13.07 -7.56
N ASN A 52 12.90 -13.87 -7.34
CA ASN A 52 12.77 -15.17 -7.97
C ASN A 52 12.48 -14.96 -9.48
N PRO A 53 13.35 -15.42 -10.39
CA PRO A 53 13.16 -15.19 -11.82
C PRO A 53 12.00 -15.99 -12.40
N ASP A 54 11.61 -17.10 -11.78
CA ASP A 54 10.46 -17.91 -12.21
C ASP A 54 9.78 -18.61 -11.01
N PRO A 55 8.66 -18.05 -10.50
CA PRO A 55 7.88 -18.63 -9.40
C PRO A 55 7.23 -19.99 -9.70
N SER A 56 7.18 -20.38 -10.97
CA SER A 56 6.51 -21.61 -11.42
C SER A 56 7.47 -22.75 -11.75
N GLN A 57 8.74 -22.43 -12.07
CA GLN A 57 9.75 -23.44 -12.41
C GLN A 57 10.55 -23.94 -11.22
N PHE A 58 10.81 -23.08 -10.23
CA PHE A 58 11.48 -23.49 -9.01
C PHE A 58 10.44 -23.90 -7.97
N ASN A 59 10.82 -24.72 -6.99
CA ASN A 59 9.97 -25.01 -5.83
C ASN A 59 9.78 -23.76 -4.93
N LEU A 60 9.67 -22.56 -5.49
CA LEU A 60 9.60 -21.29 -4.78
C LEU A 60 8.46 -20.49 -5.40
N SER A 61 7.37 -20.32 -4.66
CA SER A 61 6.13 -19.70 -5.12
C SER A 61 6.13 -18.18 -5.01
N ASN A 62 6.97 -17.59 -4.15
CA ASN A 62 7.02 -16.15 -3.95
C ASN A 62 7.92 -15.48 -5.00
N ASP A 63 7.47 -14.33 -5.51
CA ASP A 63 8.26 -13.48 -6.43
C ASP A 63 9.53 -12.92 -5.76
N VAL A 64 9.45 -12.65 -4.45
CA VAL A 64 10.52 -11.98 -3.70
C VAL A 64 10.68 -12.57 -2.31
N TYR A 65 11.89 -13.05 -2.03
CA TYR A 65 12.31 -13.52 -0.70
C TYR A 65 13.10 -12.44 0.02
N ARG A 66 12.75 -12.14 1.28
CA ARG A 66 13.34 -11.02 2.05
C ARG A 66 13.92 -11.51 3.38
N PHE A 67 15.09 -11.01 3.75
CA PHE A 67 15.73 -11.27 5.03
C PHE A 67 16.14 -9.95 5.68
N CYS A 68 15.81 -9.74 6.95
CA CYS A 68 16.38 -8.63 7.72
C CYS A 68 17.91 -8.80 7.81
N SER A 69 18.64 -7.69 7.97
CA SER A 69 20.11 -7.72 8.04
C SER A 69 20.63 -8.71 9.09
N THR A 70 19.98 -8.79 10.26
CA THR A 70 20.39 -9.70 11.33
C THR A 70 20.27 -11.17 10.91
N CYS A 71 19.15 -11.57 10.33
CA CYS A 71 18.96 -12.95 9.88
C CYS A 71 19.90 -13.30 8.73
N PHE A 72 20.04 -12.41 7.74
CA PHE A 72 20.93 -12.64 6.60
C PHE A 72 22.39 -12.84 7.04
N ASN A 73 22.87 -12.00 7.98
CA ASN A 73 24.24 -12.06 8.50
C ASN A 73 24.47 -13.23 9.46
N SER A 74 23.42 -13.75 10.12
CA SER A 74 23.55 -14.90 11.03
C SER A 74 23.87 -16.21 10.30
N ILE A 75 23.51 -16.31 9.02
CA ILE A 75 23.81 -17.47 8.18
C ILE A 75 25.31 -17.43 7.84
N LYS A 76 26.08 -18.43 8.24
CA LYS A 76 27.54 -18.45 8.01
C LYS A 76 27.94 -19.01 6.63
N THR A 77 27.03 -19.68 5.94
CA THR A 77 27.24 -20.25 4.62
C THR A 77 27.17 -19.19 3.52
N GLU A 78 27.82 -19.46 2.39
CA GLU A 78 27.79 -18.61 1.18
C GLU A 78 26.45 -18.69 0.43
N SER A 79 25.62 -19.68 0.75
CA SER A 79 24.27 -19.87 0.22
C SER A 79 23.24 -19.90 1.32
N ILE A 80 22.00 -19.53 0.97
CA ILE A 80 20.81 -19.59 1.82
C ILE A 80 19.88 -20.66 1.25
N PHE A 81 19.37 -21.54 2.10
CA PHE A 81 18.39 -22.56 1.73
C PHE A 81 16.98 -22.07 2.02
N ILE A 82 16.12 -22.06 1.01
CA ILE A 82 14.76 -21.50 1.08
C ILE A 82 13.75 -22.59 0.68
N GLY A 83 12.65 -22.72 1.41
CA GLY A 83 11.49 -23.50 1.00
C GLY A 83 10.23 -22.95 1.66
N ASP A 84 9.14 -22.84 0.89
CA ASP A 84 7.87 -22.21 1.32
C ASP A 84 7.07 -23.09 2.29
N ASP A 85 7.21 -24.40 2.15
CA ASP A 85 6.53 -25.40 2.98
C ASP A 85 7.53 -26.34 3.68
N PRO A 86 7.29 -26.78 4.94
CA PRO A 86 8.16 -27.72 5.65
C PRO A 86 8.41 -29.06 4.95
N THR A 87 7.50 -29.49 4.08
CA THR A 87 7.59 -30.75 3.32
C THR A 87 8.36 -30.60 2.01
N GLN A 88 8.68 -29.37 1.63
CA GLN A 88 9.30 -29.05 0.37
C GLN A 88 10.82 -29.23 0.41
N THR A 89 11.40 -29.70 -0.70
CA THR A 89 12.85 -29.65 -0.90
C THR A 89 13.33 -28.19 -0.94
N LEU A 90 14.33 -27.88 -0.12
CA LEU A 90 14.91 -26.54 -0.05
C LEU A 90 15.70 -26.24 -1.32
N VAL A 91 15.56 -25.01 -1.81
CA VAL A 91 16.33 -24.46 -2.92
C VAL A 91 17.52 -23.69 -2.37
N GLU A 92 18.72 -24.02 -2.86
CA GLU A 92 19.95 -23.32 -2.50
C GLU A 92 20.11 -22.06 -3.36
N ILE A 93 20.18 -20.89 -2.71
CA ILE A 93 20.36 -19.60 -3.37
C ILE A 93 21.65 -18.95 -2.86
N PRO A 94 22.66 -18.73 -3.72
CA PRO A 94 23.88 -18.03 -3.34
C PRO A 94 23.60 -16.62 -2.80
N LYS A 95 24.22 -16.24 -1.68
CA LYS A 95 24.07 -14.93 -1.05
C LYS A 95 24.39 -13.76 -1.98
N LYS A 96 25.34 -13.95 -2.89
CA LYS A 96 25.71 -12.95 -3.91
C LYS A 96 24.56 -12.55 -4.84
N LEU A 97 23.50 -13.36 -4.93
CA LEU A 97 22.31 -13.05 -5.72
C LEU A 97 21.31 -12.16 -4.95
N PHE A 98 21.52 -11.95 -3.65
CA PHE A 98 20.68 -11.06 -2.86
C PHE A 98 21.16 -9.62 -2.99
N LEU A 99 20.21 -8.70 -3.10
CA LEU A 99 20.43 -7.27 -3.19
C LEU A 99 20.08 -6.60 -1.87
N LEU A 100 20.88 -5.61 -1.48
CA LEU A 100 20.64 -4.78 -0.31
C LEU A 100 19.61 -3.69 -0.64
N ALA A 101 18.62 -3.50 0.21
CA ALA A 101 17.61 -2.45 0.12
C ALA A 101 17.27 -1.89 1.50
N ILE A 102 16.51 -0.79 1.52
CA ILE A 102 16.01 -0.14 2.75
C ILE A 102 14.48 -0.10 2.67
N ASN A 103 13.79 -0.39 3.78
CA ASN A 103 12.33 -0.28 3.87
C ASN A 103 11.87 1.18 4.00
N ASN A 104 12.14 1.99 2.98
CA ASN A 104 11.82 3.42 2.93
C ASN A 104 10.88 3.79 1.77
N LYS A 105 10.29 2.79 1.10
CA LYS A 105 9.38 3.04 -0.02
C LYS A 105 8.10 3.70 0.50
N GLU A 106 7.98 4.98 0.24
CA GLU A 106 6.80 5.76 0.54
C GLU A 106 5.82 5.69 -0.63
N LYS A 107 4.55 5.36 -0.34
CA LYS A 107 3.50 5.32 -1.37
C LYS A 107 2.67 6.60 -1.25
N PRO A 108 2.74 7.53 -2.22
CA PRO A 108 1.91 8.73 -2.17
C PRO A 108 0.43 8.36 -2.27
N GLU A 109 -0.41 9.19 -1.67
CA GLU A 109 -1.87 9.11 -1.83
C GLU A 109 -2.27 9.25 -3.30
N ILE A 110 -3.28 8.47 -3.69
CA ILE A 110 -3.79 8.47 -5.06
C ILE A 110 -4.59 9.75 -5.28
N MET A 111 -4.43 10.36 -6.45
CA MET A 111 -5.22 11.49 -6.91
C MET A 111 -6.27 11.00 -7.91
N ILE A 112 -7.47 11.56 -7.84
CA ILE A 112 -8.56 11.35 -8.78
C ILE A 112 -9.06 12.68 -9.32
N ASP A 113 -9.56 12.68 -10.55
CA ASP A 113 -9.97 13.90 -11.22
C ASP A 113 -11.48 14.06 -11.21
N CYS A 114 -11.95 15.27 -10.92
CA CYS A 114 -13.36 15.60 -11.08
C CYS A 114 -13.72 15.57 -12.58
N ILE A 115 -14.67 14.75 -12.99
CA ILE A 115 -15.07 14.63 -14.40
C ILE A 115 -15.73 15.90 -14.98
N VAL A 116 -16.12 16.86 -14.12
CA VAL A 116 -16.74 18.12 -14.52
C VAL A 116 -15.73 19.26 -14.63
N CYS A 117 -14.94 19.50 -13.58
CA CYS A 117 -14.00 20.64 -13.53
C CYS A 117 -12.52 20.26 -13.62
N VAL A 118 -12.20 18.98 -13.84
CA VAL A 118 -10.85 18.39 -14.01
C VAL A 118 -9.85 18.68 -12.87
N ARG A 119 -10.29 19.30 -11.77
CA ARG A 119 -9.47 19.48 -10.58
C ARG A 119 -9.18 18.12 -9.95
N ARG A 120 -7.93 17.93 -9.53
CA ARG A 120 -7.46 16.71 -8.87
C ARG A 120 -7.73 16.75 -7.37
N TRP A 121 -8.22 15.65 -6.83
CA TRP A 121 -8.55 15.46 -5.42
C TRP A 121 -7.80 14.24 -4.89
N HIS A 122 -7.37 14.27 -3.63
CA HIS A 122 -6.97 13.03 -2.98
C HIS A 122 -8.17 12.07 -2.95
N GLN A 123 -7.94 10.80 -3.28
CA GLN A 123 -9.00 9.79 -3.28
C GLN A 123 -9.69 9.68 -1.91
N VAL A 124 -8.90 9.75 -0.82
CA VAL A 124 -9.37 9.75 0.56
C VAL A 124 -10.19 11.00 0.90
N CYS A 125 -9.83 12.18 0.38
CA CYS A 125 -10.61 13.39 0.59
C CYS A 125 -11.91 13.40 -0.23
N ALA A 126 -11.88 12.79 -1.41
CA ALA A 126 -13.04 12.63 -2.27
C ALA A 126 -14.03 11.58 -1.76
N LEU A 127 -13.55 10.63 -0.96
CA LEU A 127 -14.30 9.44 -0.52
C LEU A 127 -14.95 8.71 -1.70
N HIS A 128 -14.18 8.48 -2.77
CA HIS A 128 -14.65 7.91 -4.02
C HIS A 128 -14.04 6.52 -4.28
N LEU A 129 -14.91 5.60 -4.70
CA LEU A 129 -14.56 4.24 -5.12
C LEU A 129 -15.34 3.92 -6.41
N ASP A 130 -14.63 3.49 -7.45
CA ASP A 130 -15.24 3.19 -8.75
C ASP A 130 -16.24 2.03 -8.67
N GLN A 131 -16.06 1.10 -7.71
CA GLN A 131 -17.02 0.03 -7.44
C GLN A 131 -18.38 0.55 -6.94
N ILE A 132 -18.41 1.74 -6.33
CA ILE A 132 -19.63 2.39 -5.83
C ILE A 132 -20.20 3.33 -6.91
N TRP A 133 -19.33 4.15 -7.51
CA TRP A 133 -19.68 5.17 -8.49
C TRP A 133 -18.83 5.02 -9.75
N SER A 134 -19.21 4.08 -10.61
CA SER A 134 -18.51 3.79 -11.88
C SER A 134 -18.55 4.93 -12.90
N GLU A 135 -19.49 5.86 -12.77
CA GLU A 135 -19.63 7.04 -13.63
C GLU A 135 -18.51 8.08 -13.43
N GLY A 136 -17.68 7.88 -12.40
CA GLY A 136 -16.56 8.76 -12.07
C GLY A 136 -16.87 9.76 -10.95
N PHE A 137 -15.82 10.43 -10.50
CA PHE A 137 -15.88 11.37 -9.39
C PHE A 137 -16.35 12.76 -9.83
N ILE A 138 -17.31 13.33 -9.11
CA ILE A 138 -17.73 14.74 -9.26
C ILE A 138 -17.48 15.42 -7.92
N CYS A 139 -16.68 16.50 -7.88
CA CYS A 139 -16.37 17.19 -6.63
C CYS A 139 -17.58 17.93 -6.03
N ASN A 140 -17.52 18.23 -4.74
CA ASN A 140 -18.62 18.89 -4.02
C ASN A 140 -18.95 20.26 -4.62
N THR A 141 -17.94 21.04 -5.05
CA THR A 141 -18.15 22.35 -5.69
C THR A 141 -19.02 22.23 -6.94
N CYS A 142 -18.73 21.28 -7.83
CA CYS A 142 -19.53 21.06 -9.03
C CYS A 142 -20.95 20.58 -8.71
N ILE A 143 -21.11 19.76 -7.67
CA ILE A 143 -22.43 19.31 -7.22
C ILE A 143 -23.30 20.46 -6.75
N TYR A 144 -22.76 21.35 -5.92
CA TYR A 144 -23.49 22.52 -5.45
C TYR A 144 -23.75 23.51 -6.58
N GLN A 145 -22.75 23.81 -7.42
CA GLN A 145 -22.86 24.80 -8.49
C GLN A 145 -23.84 24.38 -9.59
N TYR A 146 -23.87 23.09 -9.97
CA TYR A 146 -24.71 22.57 -11.04
C TYR A 146 -25.92 21.77 -10.54
N ASN A 147 -26.18 21.77 -9.23
CA ASN A 147 -27.28 21.05 -8.59
C ASN A 147 -27.36 19.56 -8.97
N ILE A 148 -26.20 18.88 -9.01
CA ILE A 148 -26.09 17.49 -9.46
C ILE A 148 -26.50 16.54 -8.32
N LYS A 149 -27.39 15.58 -8.59
CA LYS A 149 -27.76 14.53 -7.62
C LYS A 149 -26.81 13.34 -7.73
N ARG A 150 -25.96 13.12 -6.73
CA ARG A 150 -25.13 11.91 -6.64
C ARG A 150 -26.00 10.67 -6.41
N LYS A 151 -25.63 9.55 -7.06
CA LYS A 151 -26.17 8.22 -6.75
C LYS A 151 -25.87 7.89 -5.29
N LYS A 152 -26.85 7.35 -4.56
CA LYS A 152 -26.64 6.95 -3.15
C LYS A 152 -25.68 5.76 -3.06
N ASN A 153 -24.83 5.75 -2.04
CA ASN A 153 -23.99 4.61 -1.73
C ASN A 153 -24.85 3.44 -1.21
N CYS A 154 -24.78 2.28 -1.86
CA CYS A 154 -25.48 1.06 -1.44
C CYS A 154 -24.65 0.16 -0.51
N TYR A 155 -23.34 0.41 -0.38
CA TYR A 155 -22.40 -0.32 0.46
C TYR A 155 -22.21 0.41 1.79
N ILE A 156 -23.28 0.48 2.58
CA ILE A 156 -23.28 1.12 3.90
C ILE A 156 -23.42 0.05 4.99
N ALA A 157 -22.81 0.29 6.16
CA ALA A 157 -22.85 -0.65 7.28
C ALA A 157 -24.29 -1.05 7.68
N GLN A 158 -25.25 -0.12 7.57
CA GLN A 158 -26.67 -0.36 7.87
C GLN A 158 -27.36 -1.38 6.94
N LYS A 159 -26.77 -1.69 5.77
CA LYS A 159 -27.29 -2.68 4.82
C LYS A 159 -26.60 -4.04 4.97
N LEU A 160 -25.69 -4.20 5.92
CA LEU A 160 -25.11 -5.50 6.25
C LEU A 160 -26.19 -6.41 6.84
N ILE A 161 -26.07 -7.71 6.60
CA ILE A 161 -26.96 -8.71 7.17
C ILE A 161 -26.78 -8.71 8.69
N ALA A 162 -27.87 -8.55 9.43
CA ALA A 162 -27.85 -8.64 10.88
C ALA A 162 -27.60 -10.10 11.31
N THR A 163 -26.81 -10.27 12.36
CA THR A 163 -26.54 -11.59 12.98
C THR A 163 -26.95 -11.55 14.45
N ASP A 164 -27.26 -12.70 15.03
CA ASP A 164 -27.67 -12.80 16.45
C ASP A 164 -26.60 -12.29 17.44
N LEU A 165 -25.34 -12.14 16.99
CA LEU A 165 -24.23 -11.56 17.77
C LEU A 165 -24.18 -10.03 17.73
N SER A 166 -24.99 -9.39 16.88
CA SER A 166 -24.96 -7.93 16.64
C SER A 166 -26.02 -7.15 17.42
N SER A 167 -26.88 -7.85 18.17
CA SER A 167 -27.95 -7.30 19.01
C SER A 167 -27.61 -7.34 20.49
#